data_AF-A0A1V5YNN4-F1
#
_entry.id   AF-A0A1V5YNN4-F1
#
_cell.length_a   1.000
_cell.length_b   1.000
_cell.length_c   1.000
_cell.angle_alpha   90.00
_cell.angle_beta   90.00
_cell.angle_gamma   90.00
#
_symmetry.space_group_name_H-M   'P 1'
#
loop_
_entity.id
_entity.type
_entity.pdbx_description
1 polymer ?
#
loop_
_entity_poly.entity_id
_entity_poly.type
_entity_poly.pdbx_seq_one_letter_code
_entity_poly.pdbx_strand_id
1 'polypeptide(L)'
;MQVIQDCGDIGDEFIRYALSCYDEGAIRPVPGPRQAQTPSRQPQMGKPVKMTKEMAAMQKKIKAQLGQQPAAAAASVAAPVREPRQEQPGGEVREFIKDPFGKAYIPGSSLKGCLRTALAYTLIKADAMDMKLVDDLLNDTRARREWAFSKMSADLFCGDGKGDAKADILKTLLVRDSKPLDFNVWGAMTYVRVMNDYNGTFDVKRGMPIRLEAIMPENGAIQMPFTVNLRLMELDRQDDHPLLQGAGKGKALSLLQNKDAFLNALRLFSQALLEHEQAFYQQYRQNAAPGLEFVQRLLKDQQDNNSIYLDLGFSTGWHTKTIGMALDERDMNDIRDHFNLGKRNVDLFPKTRKWAKTADGYRPMGWIKLEVI
;
A
#
# COMPACT_ATOMS: atom_id res chain seq x y z
N MET A 1 19.79 19.92 -13.01
CA MET A 1 18.59 19.09 -12.86
C MET A 1 17.54 19.68 -13.81
N GLN A 2 17.52 19.23 -15.07
CA GLN A 2 16.52 19.70 -16.03
C GLN A 2 15.15 19.21 -15.54
N VAL A 3 14.23 20.13 -15.36
CA VAL A 3 12.80 19.81 -15.33
C VAL A 3 12.50 19.29 -16.72
N ILE A 4 12.41 17.97 -16.86
CA ILE A 4 11.87 17.35 -18.06
C ILE A 4 10.43 17.86 -18.15
N GLN A 5 10.18 18.59 -19.23
CA GLN A 5 8.90 19.18 -19.58
C GLN A 5 7.80 18.12 -19.45
N ASP A 6 6.64 18.55 -18.97
CA ASP A 6 5.38 17.81 -18.88
C ASP A 6 5.27 16.75 -19.98
N CYS A 7 5.50 15.48 -19.62
CA CYS A 7 5.39 14.35 -20.53
C CYS A 7 3.89 14.08 -20.75
N GLY A 8 3.28 14.91 -21.61
CA GLY A 8 2.08 14.52 -22.34
C GLY A 8 2.34 13.21 -23.07
N ASP A 9 1.28 12.40 -23.15
CA ASP A 9 1.22 11.06 -23.72
C ASP A 9 1.73 9.92 -22.81
N ILE A 10 0.96 9.64 -21.76
CA ILE A 10 0.85 8.29 -21.19
C ILE A 10 -0.16 7.55 -22.09
N GLY A 11 0.31 6.55 -22.84
CA GLY A 11 -0.47 5.77 -23.81
C GLY A 11 -1.29 4.65 -23.15
N ASP A 12 -1.71 3.67 -23.96
CA ASP A 12 -2.71 2.66 -23.60
C ASP A 12 -2.15 1.51 -22.72
N GLU A 13 -2.10 1.83 -21.43
CA GLU A 13 -2.42 1.06 -20.24
C GLU A 13 -1.95 -0.41 -20.16
N PHE A 14 -0.88 -0.65 -19.38
CA PHE A 14 -0.72 -1.68 -18.33
C PHE A 14 0.77 -1.99 -18.08
N ILE A 15 1.16 -2.31 -16.83
CA ILE A 15 2.43 -2.99 -16.53
C ILE A 15 2.16 -4.50 -16.54
N ARG A 16 2.85 -5.26 -17.40
CA ARG A 16 2.78 -6.74 -17.46
C ARG A 16 3.86 -7.33 -16.55
N TYR A 17 3.80 -8.59 -16.13
CA TYR A 17 4.88 -9.26 -15.36
C TYR A 17 4.97 -10.70 -15.89
N ALA A 18 6.09 -11.42 -15.76
CA ALA A 18 6.25 -12.82 -16.24
C ALA A 18 7.29 -13.53 -15.34
N LEU A 19 7.16 -14.80 -14.95
CA LEU A 19 8.06 -15.45 -13.96
C LEU A 19 8.16 -16.98 -13.98
N SER A 20 9.31 -17.60 -14.30
CA SER A 20 9.50 -19.07 -14.24
C SER A 20 9.41 -19.67 -12.81
N CYS A 21 8.63 -20.75 -12.65
CA CYS A 21 8.21 -21.32 -11.37
C CYS A 21 8.98 -22.55 -10.83
N TYR A 22 9.95 -23.11 -11.57
CA TYR A 22 10.80 -24.23 -11.12
C TYR A 22 12.25 -24.04 -11.58
N ASP A 23 13.23 -24.46 -10.76
CA ASP A 23 14.67 -24.27 -11.02
C ASP A 23 15.37 -25.64 -11.21
N GLU A 24 15.90 -25.89 -12.41
CA GLU A 24 16.82 -26.98 -12.71
C GLU A 24 18.26 -26.46 -12.55
N GLY A 25 18.96 -27.02 -11.57
CA GLY A 25 20.08 -26.37 -10.90
C GLY A 25 21.28 -25.98 -11.77
N ALA A 26 21.81 -24.78 -11.52
CA ALA A 26 23.19 -24.43 -11.84
C ALA A 26 23.83 -23.56 -10.72
N ILE A 27 24.99 -24.01 -10.26
CA ILE A 27 25.76 -23.51 -9.11
C ILE A 27 26.42 -22.16 -9.43
N ARG A 28 26.39 -21.21 -8.48
CA ARG A 28 27.06 -19.89 -8.57
C ARG A 28 28.28 -19.80 -7.64
N PRO A 29 29.36 -19.07 -8.01
CA PRO A 29 30.53 -18.87 -7.16
C PRO A 29 30.38 -17.70 -6.18
N VAL A 30 31.07 -17.82 -5.04
CA VAL A 30 31.02 -16.95 -3.86
C VAL A 30 31.95 -15.73 -4.00
N PRO A 31 31.54 -14.48 -3.67
CA PRO A 31 32.44 -13.34 -3.63
C PRO A 31 33.15 -13.19 -2.26
N GLY A 32 34.45 -12.83 -2.30
CA GLY A 32 35.31 -12.58 -1.14
C GLY A 32 35.10 -11.24 -0.43
N PRO A 33 35.82 -10.99 0.69
CA PRO A 33 35.44 -10.00 1.70
C PRO A 33 35.83 -8.56 1.34
N ARG A 34 34.97 -7.58 1.70
CA ARG A 34 35.21 -6.13 1.55
C ARG A 34 35.74 -5.50 2.85
N GLN A 35 36.73 -4.62 2.72
CA GLN A 35 37.26 -3.78 3.80
C GLN A 35 36.32 -2.62 4.15
N ALA A 36 36.22 -2.30 5.45
CA ALA A 36 35.39 -1.25 6.01
C ALA A 36 36.07 0.13 5.97
N GLN A 37 35.29 1.19 5.74
CA GLN A 37 35.69 2.59 5.92
C GLN A 37 34.92 3.24 7.09
N THR A 38 35.63 4.11 7.80
CA THR A 38 35.28 4.75 9.08
C THR A 38 34.29 5.92 8.92
N PRO A 39 33.40 6.22 9.89
CA PRO A 39 32.36 7.24 9.73
C PRO A 39 32.84 8.67 10.05
N SER A 40 32.43 9.64 9.25
CA SER A 40 32.61 11.08 9.51
C SER A 40 31.47 11.64 10.38
N ARG A 41 31.83 12.44 11.41
CA ARG A 41 30.92 13.09 12.37
C ARG A 41 30.07 14.20 11.73
N GLN A 42 28.77 14.20 12.02
CA GLN A 42 27.87 15.34 11.80
C GLN A 42 27.84 16.29 13.02
N PRO A 43 27.65 17.61 12.84
CA PRO A 43 27.55 18.56 13.95
C PRO A 43 26.16 18.54 14.62
N GLN A 44 26.15 18.64 15.95
CA GLN A 44 24.96 18.60 16.80
C GLN A 44 24.13 19.89 16.72
N MET A 45 22.82 19.76 16.47
CA MET A 45 21.84 20.85 16.57
C MET A 45 21.49 21.15 18.03
N GLY A 46 21.61 22.41 18.44
CA GLY A 46 21.26 22.90 19.78
C GLY A 46 19.73 22.91 20.04
N LYS A 47 19.35 22.80 21.33
CA LYS A 47 17.95 22.70 21.80
C LYS A 47 17.18 24.02 21.62
N PRO A 48 15.85 23.98 21.39
CA PRO A 48 15.02 25.17 21.18
C PRO A 48 14.84 25.99 22.48
N VAL A 49 14.92 27.32 22.34
CA VAL A 49 14.73 28.30 23.43
C VAL A 49 13.23 28.47 23.74
N LYS A 50 12.86 28.48 25.04
CA LYS A 50 11.48 28.69 25.50
C LYS A 50 11.13 30.19 25.55
N MET A 51 9.93 30.53 25.07
CA MET A 51 9.35 31.90 25.07
C MET A 51 9.21 32.47 26.48
N THR A 52 9.71 33.69 26.71
CA THR A 52 9.55 34.42 27.99
C THR A 52 8.26 35.24 28.02
N LYS A 53 7.76 35.55 29.23
CA LYS A 53 6.53 36.35 29.45
C LYS A 53 6.56 37.73 28.78
N GLU A 54 7.75 38.32 28.61
CA GLU A 54 7.93 39.61 27.96
C GLU A 54 7.68 39.55 26.44
N MET A 55 8.09 38.46 25.78
CA MET A 55 7.87 38.25 24.34
C MET A 55 6.38 38.05 24.02
N ALA A 56 5.62 37.43 24.93
CA ALA A 56 4.17 37.27 24.79
C ALA A 56 3.42 38.60 24.97
N ALA A 57 3.89 39.48 25.86
CA ALA A 57 3.31 40.81 26.06
C ALA A 57 3.53 41.72 24.85
N MET A 58 4.69 41.62 24.19
CA MET A 58 5.01 42.36 22.97
C MET A 58 4.11 41.97 21.79
N GLN A 59 3.83 40.68 21.60
CA GLN A 59 2.91 40.21 20.55
C GLN A 59 1.47 40.67 20.79
N LYS A 60 1.03 40.76 22.07
CA LYS A 60 -0.32 41.24 22.41
C LYS A 60 -0.50 42.73 22.11
N LYS A 61 0.55 43.55 22.28
CA LYS A 61 0.54 44.98 21.90
C LYS A 61 0.47 45.19 20.39
N ILE A 62 1.20 44.38 19.60
CA ILE A 62 1.17 44.45 18.13
C ILE A 62 -0.22 44.10 17.59
N LYS A 63 -0.87 43.08 18.17
CA LYS A 63 -2.24 42.67 17.77
C LYS A 63 -3.30 43.73 18.09
N ALA A 64 -3.12 44.50 19.17
CA ALA A 64 -4.03 45.57 19.55
C ALA A 64 -3.91 46.80 18.63
N GLN A 65 -2.71 47.11 18.12
CA GLN A 65 -2.48 48.20 17.17
C GLN A 65 -3.05 47.93 15.76
N LEU A 66 -3.15 46.67 15.36
CA LEU A 66 -3.73 46.28 14.06
C LEU A 66 -5.27 46.23 14.05
N GLY A 67 -5.93 46.39 15.20
CA GLY A 67 -7.39 46.30 15.35
C GLY A 67 -8.16 47.62 15.17
N GLN A 68 -7.49 48.73 14.88
CA GLN A 68 -8.13 50.06 14.76
C GLN A 68 -7.83 50.70 13.39
N GLN A 69 -8.41 50.16 12.32
CA GLN A 69 -8.65 50.91 11.08
C GLN A 69 -10.06 50.57 10.56
N PRO A 70 -10.94 51.56 10.32
CA PRO A 70 -12.29 51.31 9.83
C PRO A 70 -12.29 50.88 8.36
N ALA A 71 -13.12 49.89 8.04
CA ALA A 71 -13.28 49.33 6.71
C ALA A 71 -13.99 50.31 5.76
N ALA A 72 -13.32 50.71 4.68
CA ALA A 72 -13.93 51.42 3.57
C ALA A 72 -14.77 50.45 2.72
N ALA A 73 -16.03 50.80 2.48
CA ALA A 73 -16.95 50.08 1.60
C ALA A 73 -16.47 50.16 0.14
N ALA A 74 -16.30 49.01 -0.51
CA ALA A 74 -16.07 48.92 -1.94
C ALA A 74 -17.00 47.87 -2.56
N ALA A 75 -17.57 48.26 -3.70
CA ALA A 75 -18.70 47.67 -4.40
C ALA A 75 -18.52 46.19 -4.80
N SER A 76 -19.66 45.52 -5.01
CA SER A 76 -19.76 44.15 -5.50
C SER A 76 -19.22 44.03 -6.94
N VAL A 77 -17.95 43.68 -7.06
CA VAL A 77 -17.40 43.18 -8.32
C VAL A 77 -17.58 41.66 -8.31
N ALA A 78 -18.26 41.13 -9.32
CA ALA A 78 -18.38 39.69 -9.53
C ALA A 78 -17.01 39.04 -9.39
N ALA A 79 -16.92 38.02 -8.54
CA ALA A 79 -15.66 37.36 -8.24
C ALA A 79 -15.03 36.88 -9.56
N PRO A 80 -13.79 37.30 -9.88
CA PRO A 80 -13.11 36.76 -11.04
C PRO A 80 -13.01 35.25 -10.84
N VAL A 81 -13.32 34.49 -11.89
CA VAL A 81 -13.04 33.06 -11.96
C VAL A 81 -11.58 32.91 -11.56
N ARG A 82 -11.33 32.40 -10.35
CA ARG A 82 -9.97 32.17 -9.86
C ARG A 82 -9.38 31.10 -10.75
N GLU A 83 -8.45 31.50 -11.60
CA GLU A 83 -7.54 30.56 -12.25
C GLU A 83 -6.98 29.61 -11.18
N PRO A 84 -6.86 28.30 -11.48
CA PRO A 84 -6.29 27.35 -10.55
C PRO A 84 -4.92 27.88 -10.11
N ARG A 85 -4.75 28.06 -8.79
CA ARG A 85 -3.50 28.47 -8.17
C ARG A 85 -2.36 27.72 -8.85
N GLN A 86 -1.50 28.43 -9.60
CA GLN A 86 -0.27 27.85 -10.14
C GLN A 86 0.46 27.17 -8.99
N GLU A 87 0.75 25.87 -9.16
CA GLU A 87 1.41 25.08 -8.13
C GLU A 87 2.76 25.71 -7.83
N GLN A 88 2.93 26.17 -6.58
CA GLN A 88 4.12 26.94 -6.22
C GLN A 88 5.39 26.10 -6.42
N PRO A 89 6.41 26.64 -7.12
CA PRO A 89 7.70 25.97 -7.24
C PRO A 89 8.36 25.89 -5.84
N GLY A 90 8.78 24.69 -5.44
CA GLY A 90 9.51 24.45 -4.19
C GLY A 90 8.78 23.61 -3.14
N GLY A 91 8.60 22.31 -3.39
CA GLY A 91 8.35 21.43 -2.24
C GLY A 91 8.67 19.97 -2.48
N GLU A 92 8.47 19.20 -1.42
CA GLU A 92 8.94 17.83 -1.28
C GLU A 92 8.40 16.92 -2.40
N VAL A 93 9.32 16.13 -2.97
CA VAL A 93 9.03 15.00 -3.85
C VAL A 93 9.42 13.75 -3.08
N ARG A 94 8.49 12.80 -2.97
CA ARG A 94 8.79 11.51 -2.33
C ARG A 94 9.53 10.64 -3.32
N GLU A 95 10.71 10.20 -2.92
CA GLU A 95 11.59 9.39 -3.75
C GLU A 95 11.06 7.95 -3.89
N PHE A 96 11.30 7.33 -5.04
CA PHE A 96 11.12 5.91 -5.24
C PHE A 96 12.30 5.17 -4.62
N ILE A 97 12.08 3.95 -4.12
CA ILE A 97 13.15 3.21 -3.46
C ILE A 97 14.27 2.84 -4.44
N LYS A 98 15.51 3.12 -4.05
CA LYS A 98 16.71 2.87 -4.83
C LYS A 98 17.70 2.01 -4.04
N ASP A 99 18.50 1.24 -4.76
CA ASP A 99 19.62 0.49 -4.19
C ASP A 99 20.77 1.44 -3.77
N PRO A 100 21.83 0.94 -3.10
CA PRO A 100 22.99 1.76 -2.73
C PRO A 100 23.74 2.40 -3.92
N PHE A 101 23.45 2.00 -5.16
CA PHE A 101 24.01 2.57 -6.39
C PHE A 101 23.07 3.59 -7.05
N GLY A 102 21.96 3.94 -6.39
CA GLY A 102 20.98 4.90 -6.90
C GLY A 102 20.07 4.33 -7.99
N LYS A 103 19.99 3.01 -8.16
CA LYS A 103 19.11 2.39 -9.15
C LYS A 103 17.79 1.98 -8.51
N ALA A 104 16.68 2.38 -9.13
CA ALA A 104 15.34 2.03 -8.65
C ALA A 104 15.12 0.51 -8.71
N TYR A 105 14.35 -0.06 -7.80
CA TYR A 105 13.96 -1.47 -7.85
C TYR A 105 12.65 -1.71 -7.11
N ILE A 106 11.97 -2.82 -7.39
CA ILE A 106 10.81 -3.25 -6.60
C ILE A 106 11.31 -4.18 -5.49
N PRO A 107 11.10 -3.84 -4.21
CA PRO A 107 11.49 -4.71 -3.12
C PRO A 107 10.64 -5.98 -3.08
N GLY A 108 11.30 -7.12 -2.88
CA GLY A 108 10.63 -8.41 -2.71
C GLY A 108 9.74 -8.42 -1.48
N SER A 109 10.07 -7.63 -0.46
CA SER A 109 9.21 -7.43 0.72
C SER A 109 7.87 -6.76 0.39
N SER A 110 7.82 -5.86 -0.60
CA SER A 110 6.57 -5.23 -1.04
C SER A 110 5.64 -6.24 -1.69
N LEU A 111 6.16 -7.03 -2.65
CA LEU A 111 5.39 -8.09 -3.28
C LEU A 111 5.00 -9.19 -2.27
N LYS A 112 5.93 -9.61 -1.40
CA LYS A 112 5.66 -10.58 -0.33
C LYS A 112 4.55 -10.11 0.61
N GLY A 113 4.47 -8.81 0.90
CA GLY A 113 3.39 -8.21 1.68
C GLY A 113 2.02 -8.40 1.02
N CYS A 114 1.91 -8.11 -0.28
CA CYS A 114 0.66 -8.32 -1.02
C CYS A 114 0.26 -9.80 -1.06
N LEU A 115 1.23 -10.71 -1.31
CA LEU A 115 1.00 -12.15 -1.30
C LEU A 115 0.57 -12.65 0.10
N ARG A 116 1.19 -12.15 1.17
CA ARG A 116 0.82 -12.46 2.56
C ARG A 116 -0.63 -12.08 2.83
N THR A 117 -1.07 -10.89 2.43
CA THR A 117 -2.47 -10.46 2.60
C THR A 117 -3.44 -11.34 1.84
N ALA A 118 -3.11 -11.70 0.59
CA ALA A 118 -3.95 -12.57 -0.23
C ALA A 118 -4.11 -13.97 0.39
N LEU A 119 -3.00 -14.57 0.85
CA LEU A 119 -3.04 -15.86 1.55
C LEU A 119 -3.83 -15.77 2.87
N ALA A 120 -3.62 -14.71 3.65
CA ALA A 120 -4.36 -14.51 4.90
C ALA A 120 -5.86 -14.41 4.65
N TYR A 121 -6.27 -13.66 3.63
CA TYR A 121 -7.67 -13.54 3.22
C TYR A 121 -8.29 -14.91 2.93
N THR A 122 -7.63 -15.73 2.09
CA THR A 122 -8.12 -17.07 1.74
C THR A 122 -8.18 -17.99 2.96
N LEU A 123 -7.19 -17.93 3.84
CA LEU A 123 -7.18 -18.74 5.05
C LEU A 123 -8.33 -18.39 5.99
N ILE A 124 -8.63 -17.10 6.19
CA ILE A 124 -9.77 -16.67 7.00
C ILE A 124 -11.09 -17.11 6.39
N LYS A 125 -11.27 -16.93 5.06
CA LYS A 125 -12.47 -17.42 4.36
C LYS A 125 -12.61 -18.95 4.40
N ALA A 126 -11.53 -19.67 4.66
CA ALA A 126 -11.53 -21.09 4.89
C ALA A 126 -11.59 -21.46 6.38
N ASP A 127 -12.05 -20.60 7.29
CA ASP A 127 -12.16 -20.86 8.74
C ASP A 127 -10.85 -21.29 9.43
N ALA A 128 -9.71 -20.88 8.87
CA ALA A 128 -8.39 -21.22 9.39
C ALA A 128 -8.00 -20.39 10.62
N MET A 129 -8.63 -19.23 10.82
CA MET A 129 -8.36 -18.33 11.95
C MET A 129 -9.20 -18.70 13.17
N ASP A 130 -8.69 -18.48 14.38
CA ASP A 130 -9.52 -18.45 15.59
C ASP A 130 -10.21 -17.09 15.75
N MET A 131 -11.53 -17.06 15.61
CA MET A 131 -12.33 -15.82 15.74
C MET A 131 -12.28 -15.22 17.14
N LYS A 132 -11.95 -15.99 18.18
CA LYS A 132 -11.71 -15.45 19.53
C LYS A 132 -10.60 -14.40 19.55
N LEU A 133 -9.70 -14.42 18.57
CA LEU A 133 -8.65 -13.39 18.45
C LEU A 133 -9.22 -12.00 18.14
N VAL A 134 -10.40 -11.92 17.53
CA VAL A 134 -11.12 -10.65 17.34
C VAL A 134 -11.64 -10.17 18.69
N ASP A 135 -12.31 -11.04 19.45
CA ASP A 135 -12.78 -10.71 20.80
C ASP A 135 -11.63 -10.27 21.72
N ASP A 136 -10.52 -11.00 21.71
CA ASP A 136 -9.31 -10.68 22.49
C ASP A 136 -8.72 -9.32 22.09
N LEU A 137 -8.76 -8.98 20.79
CA LEU A 137 -8.30 -7.70 20.27
C LEU A 137 -9.18 -6.55 20.77
N LEU A 138 -10.50 -6.75 20.73
CA LEU A 138 -11.49 -5.75 21.16
C LEU A 138 -11.47 -5.55 22.69
N ASN A 139 -11.11 -6.58 23.45
CA ASN A 139 -10.91 -6.48 24.90
C ASN A 139 -9.56 -5.87 25.31
N ASP A 140 -8.57 -5.84 24.40
CA ASP A 140 -7.25 -5.26 24.67
C ASP A 140 -7.23 -3.74 24.44
N THR A 141 -7.45 -2.99 25.52
CA THR A 141 -7.38 -1.52 25.54
C THR A 141 -5.98 -0.95 25.30
N ARG A 142 -4.92 -1.77 25.35
CA ARG A 142 -3.53 -1.35 25.11
C ARG A 142 -3.07 -1.64 23.69
N ALA A 143 -3.87 -2.37 22.92
CA ALA A 143 -3.56 -2.68 21.54
C ALA A 143 -3.35 -1.39 20.73
N ARG A 144 -2.28 -1.37 19.93
CA ARG A 144 -2.02 -0.27 19.00
C ARG A 144 -2.59 -0.64 17.65
N ARG A 145 -3.28 0.31 16.99
CA ARG A 145 -3.90 0.10 15.67
C ARG A 145 -2.93 -0.44 14.61
N GLU A 146 -1.65 -0.04 14.68
CA GLU A 146 -0.60 -0.48 13.75
C GLU A 146 -0.31 -1.99 13.87
N TRP A 147 -0.68 -2.58 15.01
CA TRP A 147 -0.42 -3.97 15.37
C TRP A 147 -1.71 -4.79 15.54
N ALA A 148 -2.87 -4.22 15.22
CA ALA A 148 -4.18 -4.79 15.50
C ALA A 148 -4.32 -6.24 14.99
N PHE A 149 -3.78 -6.52 13.80
CA PHE A 149 -3.89 -7.83 13.16
C PHE A 149 -2.68 -8.74 13.40
N SER A 150 -1.75 -8.39 14.29
CA SER A 150 -0.50 -9.14 14.47
C SER A 150 -0.75 -10.54 15.04
N LYS A 151 -1.63 -10.65 16.05
CA LYS A 151 -2.00 -11.95 16.67
C LYS A 151 -2.70 -12.85 15.67
N MET A 152 -3.67 -12.32 14.92
CA MET A 152 -4.37 -13.03 13.85
C MET A 152 -3.40 -13.51 12.77
N SER A 153 -2.45 -12.65 12.38
CA SER A 153 -1.43 -13.04 11.41
C SER A 153 -0.49 -14.12 11.95
N ALA A 154 -0.16 -14.07 13.24
CA ALA A 154 0.63 -15.11 13.91
C ALA A 154 -0.13 -16.43 14.03
N ASP A 155 -1.44 -16.42 14.28
CA ASP A 155 -2.29 -17.61 14.25
C ASP A 155 -2.30 -18.25 12.84
N LEU A 156 -2.57 -17.43 11.82
CA LEU A 156 -2.64 -17.88 10.44
C LEU A 156 -1.32 -18.45 9.90
N PHE A 157 -0.18 -17.89 10.28
CA PHE A 157 1.11 -18.26 9.68
C PHE A 157 2.08 -19.00 10.62
N CYS A 158 1.89 -18.92 11.93
CA CYS A 158 2.70 -19.61 12.95
C CYS A 158 1.90 -20.67 13.74
N GLY A 159 0.56 -20.57 13.78
CA GLY A 159 -0.32 -21.52 14.47
C GLY A 159 -0.45 -21.32 15.98
N ASP A 160 0.20 -20.32 16.57
CA ASP A 160 0.27 -20.13 18.03
C ASP A 160 -0.11 -18.73 18.52
N GLY A 161 -0.39 -17.79 17.60
CA GLY A 161 -0.72 -16.39 17.91
C GLY A 161 0.42 -15.55 18.51
N LYS A 162 1.63 -16.13 18.71
CA LYS A 162 2.80 -15.47 19.34
C LYS A 162 3.74 -14.85 18.32
N GLY A 163 3.79 -15.42 17.12
CA GLY A 163 4.55 -14.86 15.99
C GLY A 163 6.03 -15.22 16.00
N ASP A 164 6.39 -16.44 16.42
CA ASP A 164 7.77 -16.93 16.31
C ASP A 164 8.17 -17.07 14.83
N ALA A 165 9.23 -16.38 14.44
CA ALA A 165 9.78 -16.46 13.08
C ALA A 165 10.22 -17.88 12.68
N LYS A 166 10.54 -18.74 13.64
CA LYS A 166 10.83 -20.17 13.38
C LYS A 166 9.59 -20.94 12.94
N ALA A 167 8.43 -20.58 13.45
CA ALA A 167 7.15 -21.21 13.13
C ALA A 167 6.43 -20.54 11.95
N ASP A 168 6.81 -19.31 11.55
CA ASP A 168 6.18 -18.63 10.41
C ASP A 168 6.42 -19.40 9.09
N ILE A 169 5.36 -20.02 8.58
CA ILE A 169 5.37 -20.79 7.33
C ILE A 169 5.76 -19.97 6.11
N LEU A 170 5.57 -18.65 6.14
CA LEU A 170 6.00 -17.76 5.05
C LEU A 170 7.52 -17.62 4.97
N LYS A 171 8.31 -18.22 5.88
CA LYS A 171 9.75 -18.42 5.68
C LYS A 171 10.05 -19.33 4.48
N THR A 172 9.11 -20.20 4.12
CA THR A 172 9.20 -21.04 2.92
C THR A 172 8.93 -20.24 1.63
N LEU A 173 8.25 -19.10 1.74
CA LEU A 173 7.92 -18.21 0.63
C LEU A 173 9.04 -17.19 0.41
N LEU A 174 9.93 -17.44 -0.55
CA LEU A 174 11.06 -16.58 -0.87
C LEU A 174 10.72 -15.66 -2.03
N VAL A 175 10.62 -14.36 -1.76
CA VAL A 175 10.43 -13.32 -2.79
C VAL A 175 11.70 -12.47 -2.82
N ARG A 176 12.35 -12.39 -3.98
CA ARG A 176 13.55 -11.57 -4.18
C ARG A 176 13.17 -10.20 -4.73
N ASP A 177 14.08 -9.26 -4.53
CA ASP A 177 14.02 -7.95 -5.14
C ASP A 177 14.07 -8.07 -6.67
N SER A 178 13.46 -7.11 -7.38
CA SER A 178 13.61 -7.02 -8.83
C SER A 178 15.06 -6.73 -9.19
N LYS A 179 15.42 -6.98 -10.45
CA LYS A 179 16.63 -6.35 -11.00
C LYS A 179 16.48 -4.81 -10.91
N PRO A 180 17.59 -4.08 -10.74
CA PRO A 180 17.56 -2.64 -10.82
C PRO A 180 16.98 -2.17 -12.15
N LEU A 181 16.11 -1.18 -12.09
CA LEU A 181 15.41 -0.54 -13.18
C LEU A 181 16.13 0.75 -13.57
N ASP A 182 16.20 1.02 -14.87
CA ASP A 182 16.57 2.36 -15.33
C ASP A 182 15.39 3.30 -15.11
N PHE A 183 15.50 4.17 -14.11
CA PHE A 183 14.41 5.06 -13.74
C PHE A 183 14.09 6.09 -14.82
N ASN A 184 15.01 6.41 -15.74
CA ASN A 184 14.71 7.30 -16.87
C ASN A 184 13.78 6.66 -17.89
N VAL A 185 13.73 5.32 -17.91
CA VAL A 185 12.84 4.54 -18.79
C VAL A 185 11.58 4.17 -18.03
N TRP A 186 11.74 3.61 -16.84
CA TRP A 186 10.65 3.01 -16.08
C TRP A 186 9.86 3.98 -15.23
N GLY A 187 10.44 5.14 -14.90
CA GLY A 187 9.93 6.02 -13.86
C GLY A 187 9.69 7.45 -14.31
N ALA A 188 8.79 8.13 -13.60
CA ALA A 188 8.59 9.56 -13.73
C ALA A 188 8.15 10.18 -12.39
N MET A 189 8.28 11.50 -12.28
CA MET A 189 7.64 12.25 -11.20
C MET A 189 6.16 12.44 -11.55
N THR A 190 5.29 12.04 -10.64
CA THR A 190 3.83 12.17 -10.80
C THR A 190 3.21 12.97 -9.65
N TYR A 191 2.07 13.57 -9.96
CA TYR A 191 1.23 14.24 -9.00
C TYR A 191 0.12 13.30 -8.55
N VAL A 192 0.03 13.07 -7.26
CA VAL A 192 -1.03 12.28 -6.63
C VAL A 192 -1.98 13.21 -5.90
N ARG A 193 -3.28 12.95 -6.07
CA ARG A 193 -4.35 13.58 -5.31
C ARG A 193 -5.04 12.58 -4.41
N VAL A 194 -5.44 13.05 -3.24
CA VAL A 194 -6.34 12.29 -2.37
C VAL A 194 -7.75 12.60 -2.80
N MET A 195 -8.43 11.62 -3.37
CA MET A 195 -9.86 11.64 -3.61
C MET A 195 -10.58 11.29 -2.30
N ASN A 196 -11.71 11.94 -2.02
CA ASN A 196 -12.45 11.75 -0.79
C ASN A 196 -13.94 11.85 -1.01
N ASP A 197 -14.69 11.02 -0.29
CA ASP A 197 -16.14 11.20 -0.13
C ASP A 197 -16.47 12.42 0.75
N TYR A 198 -17.30 13.30 0.20
CA TYR A 198 -17.94 14.42 0.88
C TYR A 198 -19.45 14.23 0.87
N ASN A 199 -19.94 13.31 1.72
CA ASN A 199 -21.38 13.04 1.89
C ASN A 199 -22.06 12.63 0.56
N GLY A 200 -21.53 11.62 -0.11
CA GLY A 200 -22.09 11.10 -1.38
C GLY A 200 -21.54 11.77 -2.64
N THR A 201 -20.64 12.75 -2.49
CA THR A 201 -19.87 13.31 -3.61
C THR A 201 -18.41 12.91 -3.49
N PHE A 202 -17.92 12.14 -4.46
CA PHE A 202 -16.50 11.81 -4.55
C PHE A 202 -15.76 12.89 -5.32
N ASP A 203 -14.79 13.54 -4.68
CA ASP A 203 -14.05 14.66 -5.30
C ASP A 203 -12.63 14.78 -4.73
N VAL A 204 -11.79 15.54 -5.43
CA VAL A 204 -10.42 15.85 -5.07
C VAL A 204 -10.38 16.65 -3.76
N LYS A 205 -9.65 16.14 -2.77
CA LYS A 205 -9.35 16.88 -1.54
C LYS A 205 -8.44 18.08 -1.85
N ARG A 206 -8.98 19.29 -1.65
CA ARG A 206 -8.26 20.54 -1.92
C ARG A 206 -7.03 20.71 -1.02
N GLY A 207 -5.96 21.30 -1.58
CA GLY A 207 -4.78 21.74 -0.83
C GLY A 207 -3.81 20.64 -0.40
N MET A 208 -3.90 19.42 -0.96
CA MET A 208 -2.98 18.31 -0.65
C MET A 208 -2.41 17.62 -1.91
N PRO A 209 -1.72 18.34 -2.81
CA PRO A 209 -0.96 17.70 -3.88
C PRO A 209 0.22 16.92 -3.28
N ILE A 210 0.33 15.63 -3.57
CA ILE A 210 1.50 14.82 -3.22
C ILE A 210 2.32 14.69 -4.50
N ARG A 211 3.61 15.02 -4.45
CA ARG A 211 4.56 14.73 -5.54
C ARG A 211 5.37 13.50 -5.16
N LEU A 212 5.51 12.57 -6.09
CA LEU A 212 6.33 11.39 -5.87
C LEU A 212 6.88 10.83 -7.17
N GLU A 213 8.01 10.15 -7.07
CA GLU A 213 8.56 9.29 -8.10
C GLU A 213 7.77 7.97 -8.16
N ALA A 214 7.29 7.58 -9.33
CA ALA A 214 6.53 6.35 -9.56
C ALA A 214 7.06 5.59 -10.78
N ILE A 215 6.82 4.28 -10.81
CA ILE A 215 6.96 3.49 -12.03
C ILE A 215 5.75 3.77 -12.92
N MET A 216 6.03 4.05 -14.20
CA MET A 216 5.03 4.36 -15.22
C MET A 216 4.51 3.07 -15.89
N PRO A 217 3.23 3.05 -16.29
CA PRO A 217 2.67 1.94 -17.06
C PRO A 217 3.36 1.76 -18.43
N GLU A 218 3.05 0.65 -19.12
CA GLU A 218 3.47 0.33 -20.51
C GLU A 218 4.94 0.07 -20.78
N ASN A 219 5.82 0.23 -19.79
CA ASN A 219 7.24 -0.08 -19.94
C ASN A 219 7.57 -1.59 -20.01
N GLY A 220 6.55 -2.44 -20.08
CA GLY A 220 6.67 -3.89 -20.18
C GLY A 220 6.70 -4.58 -18.83
N ALA A 221 7.41 -5.71 -18.76
CA ALA A 221 7.39 -6.61 -17.62
C ALA A 221 8.63 -6.61 -16.73
N ILE A 222 8.41 -6.44 -15.42
CA ILE A 222 9.47 -6.47 -14.42
C ILE A 222 9.60 -7.88 -13.85
N GLN A 223 10.77 -8.49 -14.01
CA GLN A 223 11.03 -9.85 -13.53
C GLN A 223 11.45 -9.82 -12.04
N MET A 224 10.71 -10.53 -11.18
CA MET A 224 10.98 -10.69 -9.73
C MET A 224 11.04 -12.16 -9.29
N PRO A 225 12.22 -12.73 -8.96
CA PRO A 225 12.32 -14.13 -8.59
C PRO A 225 11.50 -14.48 -7.35
N PHE A 226 10.75 -15.58 -7.43
CA PHE A 226 9.85 -16.04 -6.39
C PHE A 226 9.89 -17.57 -6.29
N THR A 227 9.95 -18.12 -5.07
CA THR A 227 10.07 -19.57 -4.85
C THR A 227 9.38 -20.01 -3.56
N VAL A 228 8.70 -21.16 -3.60
CA VAL A 228 8.24 -21.88 -2.40
C VAL A 228 9.22 -23.01 -2.08
N ASN A 229 9.84 -22.97 -0.91
CA ASN A 229 10.81 -23.97 -0.47
C ASN A 229 10.12 -25.22 0.09
N LEU A 230 9.70 -26.12 -0.81
CA LEU A 230 9.07 -27.39 -0.46
C LEU A 230 10.00 -28.31 0.34
N ARG A 231 11.32 -28.24 0.10
CA ARG A 231 12.30 -29.05 0.85
C ARG A 231 12.34 -28.66 2.33
N LEU A 232 12.20 -27.36 2.64
CA LEU A 232 12.14 -26.88 4.02
C LEU A 232 10.88 -27.39 4.74
N MET A 233 9.74 -27.47 4.04
CA MET A 233 8.51 -28.05 4.60
C MET A 233 8.65 -29.54 4.87
N GLU A 234 9.30 -30.27 3.95
CA GLU A 234 9.54 -31.70 4.10
C GLU A 234 10.50 -32.00 5.26
N LEU A 235 11.55 -31.20 5.42
CA LEU A 235 12.47 -31.33 6.56
C LEU A 235 11.78 -31.01 7.89
N ASP A 236 10.97 -29.95 7.95
CA ASP A 236 10.20 -29.62 9.15
C ASP A 236 9.26 -30.76 9.56
N ARG A 237 8.60 -31.41 8.59
CA ARG A 237 7.71 -32.56 8.81
C ARG A 237 8.44 -33.79 9.40
N GLN A 238 9.74 -33.91 9.18
CA GLN A 238 10.58 -35.01 9.68
C GLN A 238 11.22 -34.71 11.03
N ASP A 239 11.09 -33.48 11.54
CA ASP A 239 11.62 -33.08 12.84
C ASP A 239 10.80 -33.72 13.98
N ASP A 240 11.43 -33.91 15.15
CA ASP A 240 10.75 -34.40 16.35
C ASP A 240 9.65 -33.43 16.80
N HIS A 241 9.81 -32.13 16.51
CA HIS A 241 8.84 -31.09 16.84
C HIS A 241 8.57 -30.17 15.64
N PRO A 242 7.75 -30.61 14.66
CA PRO A 242 7.45 -29.83 13.46
C PRO A 242 6.77 -28.51 13.82
N LEU A 243 7.23 -27.40 13.24
CA LEU A 243 6.74 -26.05 13.57
C LEU A 243 5.75 -25.50 12.53
N LEU A 244 5.77 -26.00 11.30
CA LEU A 244 5.00 -25.39 10.19
C LEU A 244 3.62 -26.02 10.02
N GLN A 245 3.36 -27.18 10.63
CA GLN A 245 2.14 -27.95 10.44
C GLN A 245 0.91 -27.27 11.06
N GLY A 246 1.09 -26.50 12.13
CA GLY A 246 0.02 -25.81 12.83
C GLY A 246 -0.50 -24.54 12.13
N ALA A 247 0.26 -23.99 11.18
CA ALA A 247 -0.05 -22.71 10.53
C ALA A 247 -1.43 -22.76 9.84
N GLY A 248 -2.35 -21.90 10.28
CA GLY A 248 -3.70 -21.84 9.75
C GLY A 248 -4.45 -23.18 9.85
N LYS A 249 -4.27 -23.90 10.98
CA LYS A 249 -4.85 -25.24 11.20
C LYS A 249 -4.45 -26.23 10.09
N GLY A 250 -3.21 -26.12 9.60
CA GLY A 250 -2.67 -26.92 8.50
C GLY A 250 -3.04 -26.45 7.09
N LYS A 251 -4.01 -25.52 6.94
CA LYS A 251 -4.47 -25.04 5.63
C LYS A 251 -3.42 -24.17 4.93
N ALA A 252 -2.59 -23.45 5.69
CA ALA A 252 -1.52 -22.62 5.12
C ALA A 252 -0.47 -23.47 4.40
N LEU A 253 -0.16 -24.65 4.95
CA LEU A 253 0.75 -25.60 4.34
C LEU A 253 0.19 -26.13 3.02
N SER A 254 -1.07 -26.59 3.02
CA SER A 254 -1.74 -27.09 1.82
C SER A 254 -1.83 -26.04 0.71
N LEU A 255 -2.08 -24.77 1.06
CA LEU A 255 -2.11 -23.68 0.10
C LEU A 255 -0.75 -23.45 -0.56
N LEU A 256 0.35 -23.49 0.21
CA LEU A 256 1.68 -23.20 -0.32
C LEU A 256 2.28 -24.38 -1.09
N GLN A 257 1.93 -25.62 -0.74
CA GLN A 257 2.47 -26.82 -1.40
C GLN A 257 1.88 -27.07 -2.80
N ASN A 258 0.70 -26.52 -3.09
CA ASN A 258 -0.01 -26.77 -4.33
C ASN A 258 -0.09 -25.49 -5.18
N LYS A 259 0.47 -25.52 -6.40
CA LYS A 259 0.50 -24.37 -7.33
C LYS A 259 -0.89 -23.83 -7.61
N ASP A 260 -1.86 -24.69 -7.90
CA ASP A 260 -3.22 -24.27 -8.23
C ASP A 260 -3.94 -23.69 -7.03
N ALA A 261 -3.78 -24.29 -5.84
CA ALA A 261 -4.35 -23.76 -4.61
C ALA A 261 -3.76 -22.38 -4.27
N PHE A 262 -2.44 -22.22 -4.43
CA PHE A 262 -1.76 -20.93 -4.26
C PHE A 262 -2.29 -19.88 -5.23
N LEU A 263 -2.35 -20.19 -6.54
CA LEU A 263 -2.85 -19.24 -7.55
C LEU A 263 -4.33 -18.91 -7.33
N ASN A 264 -5.15 -19.89 -6.96
CA ASN A 264 -6.57 -19.67 -6.66
C ASN A 264 -6.76 -18.80 -5.43
N ALA A 265 -5.90 -18.92 -4.40
CA ALA A 265 -5.91 -18.00 -3.26
C ALA A 265 -5.65 -16.55 -3.70
N LEU A 266 -4.66 -16.34 -4.58
CA LEU A 266 -4.36 -15.01 -5.12
C LEU A 266 -5.50 -14.45 -5.98
N ARG A 267 -6.11 -15.29 -6.83
CA ARG A 267 -7.27 -14.91 -7.65
C ARG A 267 -8.48 -14.55 -6.80
N LEU A 268 -8.77 -15.34 -5.78
CA LEU A 268 -9.89 -15.09 -4.87
C LEU A 268 -9.74 -13.73 -4.17
N PHE A 269 -8.55 -13.42 -3.64
CA PHE A 269 -8.30 -12.12 -3.03
C PHE A 269 -8.37 -10.99 -4.06
N SER A 270 -7.79 -11.20 -5.25
CA SER A 270 -7.82 -10.22 -6.32
C SER A 270 -9.26 -9.87 -6.74
N GLN A 271 -10.11 -10.88 -6.91
CA GLN A 271 -11.53 -10.70 -7.21
C GLN A 271 -12.24 -9.91 -6.11
N ALA A 272 -12.08 -10.32 -4.85
CA ALA A 272 -12.69 -9.63 -3.72
C ALA A 272 -12.26 -8.16 -3.63
N LEU A 273 -10.98 -7.87 -3.91
CA LEU A 273 -10.45 -6.50 -3.93
C LEU A 273 -11.08 -5.67 -5.06
N LEU A 274 -11.18 -6.23 -6.26
CA LEU A 274 -11.76 -5.55 -7.41
C LEU A 274 -13.26 -5.31 -7.23
N GLU A 275 -14.02 -6.30 -6.75
CA GLU A 275 -15.44 -6.18 -6.45
C GLU A 275 -15.68 -5.12 -5.36
N HIS A 276 -14.83 -5.07 -4.33
CA HIS A 276 -14.90 -4.05 -3.29
C HIS A 276 -14.69 -2.63 -3.85
N GLU A 277 -13.69 -2.43 -4.70
CA GLU A 277 -13.44 -1.13 -5.34
C GLU A 277 -14.53 -0.77 -6.35
N GLN A 278 -15.08 -1.75 -7.08
CA GLN A 278 -16.20 -1.54 -7.97
C GLN A 278 -17.44 -1.06 -7.20
N ALA A 279 -17.79 -1.76 -6.12
CA ALA A 279 -18.92 -1.39 -5.26
C ALA A 279 -18.73 0.01 -4.66
N PHE A 280 -17.49 0.37 -4.28
CA PHE A 280 -17.17 1.73 -3.84
C PHE A 280 -17.45 2.77 -4.95
N TYR A 281 -16.91 2.59 -6.15
CA TYR A 281 -17.08 3.59 -7.21
C TYR A 281 -18.52 3.67 -7.75
N GLN A 282 -19.28 2.57 -7.75
CA GLN A 282 -20.68 2.54 -8.17
C GLN A 282 -21.61 3.41 -7.32
N GLN A 283 -21.24 3.69 -6.06
CA GLN A 283 -22.00 4.57 -5.17
C GLN A 283 -21.95 6.03 -5.62
N TYR A 284 -21.03 6.38 -6.51
CA TYR A 284 -20.76 7.74 -6.97
C TYR A 284 -21.13 7.90 -8.44
N ARG A 285 -21.69 9.07 -8.80
CA ARG A 285 -22.02 9.42 -10.19
C ARG A 285 -20.73 9.76 -11.00
N GLN A 286 -20.78 10.81 -11.83
CA GLN A 286 -19.80 11.10 -12.87
C GLN A 286 -18.34 11.26 -12.37
N ASN A 287 -18.12 11.80 -11.18
CA ASN A 287 -16.75 12.08 -10.69
C ASN A 287 -15.93 10.82 -10.38
N ALA A 288 -16.57 9.67 -10.21
CA ALA A 288 -15.89 8.38 -9.99
C ALA A 288 -15.80 7.53 -11.26
N ALA A 289 -16.39 7.96 -12.39
CA ALA A 289 -16.43 7.18 -13.62
C ALA A 289 -15.05 6.68 -14.08
N PRO A 290 -13.97 7.48 -14.06
CA PRO A 290 -12.65 6.99 -14.45
C PRO A 290 -12.14 5.84 -13.57
N GLY A 291 -12.47 5.84 -12.28
CA GLY A 291 -12.13 4.75 -11.36
C GLY A 291 -12.99 3.51 -11.57
N LEU A 292 -14.29 3.71 -11.80
CA LEU A 292 -15.22 2.62 -12.09
C LEU A 292 -14.85 1.89 -13.40
N GLU A 293 -14.61 2.65 -14.47
CA GLU A 293 -14.20 2.12 -15.77
C GLU A 293 -12.87 1.37 -15.67
N PHE A 294 -11.90 1.92 -14.93
CA PHE A 294 -10.63 1.27 -14.66
C PHE A 294 -10.84 -0.10 -14.00
N VAL A 295 -11.56 -0.17 -12.88
CA VAL A 295 -11.78 -1.43 -12.14
C VAL A 295 -12.61 -2.42 -12.94
N GLN A 296 -13.62 -1.96 -13.70
CA GLN A 296 -14.43 -2.81 -14.57
C GLN A 296 -13.59 -3.48 -15.67
N ARG A 297 -12.61 -2.77 -16.24
CA ARG A 297 -11.66 -3.39 -17.19
C ARG A 297 -10.82 -4.48 -16.54
N LEU A 298 -10.33 -4.25 -15.32
CA LEU A 298 -9.56 -5.27 -14.60
C LEU A 298 -10.40 -6.50 -14.26
N LEU A 299 -11.65 -6.29 -13.81
CA LEU A 299 -12.59 -7.39 -13.55
C LEU A 299 -12.86 -8.21 -14.80
N LYS A 300 -13.08 -7.55 -15.94
CA LYS A 300 -13.28 -8.23 -17.21
C LYS A 300 -12.05 -9.05 -17.62
N ASP A 301 -10.85 -8.47 -17.55
CA ASP A 301 -9.62 -9.22 -17.85
C ASP A 301 -9.40 -10.40 -16.90
N GLN A 302 -9.74 -10.26 -15.62
CA GLN A 302 -9.69 -11.37 -14.67
C GLN A 302 -10.68 -12.48 -15.02
N GLN A 303 -11.92 -12.14 -15.40
CA GLN A 303 -12.94 -13.11 -15.81
C GLN A 303 -12.52 -13.86 -17.09
N ASP A 304 -11.99 -13.13 -18.06
CA ASP A 304 -11.63 -13.68 -19.36
C ASP A 304 -10.32 -14.50 -19.29
N ASN A 305 -9.34 -14.06 -18.48
CA ASN A 305 -7.97 -14.57 -18.53
C ASN A 305 -7.44 -15.15 -17.21
N ASN A 306 -8.28 -15.25 -16.17
CA ASN A 306 -7.85 -15.66 -14.81
C ASN A 306 -6.70 -14.82 -14.24
N SER A 307 -6.64 -13.55 -14.63
CA SER A 307 -5.61 -12.59 -14.22
C SER A 307 -5.66 -12.29 -12.72
N ILE A 308 -4.49 -12.04 -12.15
CA ILE A 308 -4.33 -11.68 -10.74
C ILE A 308 -3.92 -10.22 -10.66
N TYR A 309 -4.80 -9.38 -10.12
CA TYR A 309 -4.53 -7.97 -9.86
C TYR A 309 -4.31 -7.73 -8.37
N LEU A 310 -3.23 -7.03 -8.06
CA LEU A 310 -2.86 -6.63 -6.70
C LEU A 310 -2.58 -5.13 -6.66
N ASP A 311 -2.83 -4.50 -5.52
CA ASP A 311 -2.42 -3.12 -5.26
C ASP A 311 -1.11 -3.14 -4.46
N LEU A 312 -0.10 -2.44 -4.97
CA LEU A 312 1.27 -2.42 -4.45
C LEU A 312 1.74 -0.97 -4.23
N GLY A 313 2.44 -0.75 -3.11
CA GLY A 313 3.20 0.48 -2.89
C GLY A 313 2.42 1.59 -2.17
N PHE A 314 2.65 2.84 -2.54
CA PHE A 314 2.29 4.00 -1.73
C PHE A 314 0.77 4.33 -1.70
N SER A 315 0.03 3.97 -2.75
CA SER A 315 -1.39 4.27 -2.91
C SER A 315 -2.33 3.30 -2.21
N THR A 316 -1.84 2.11 -1.90
CA THR A 316 -2.57 1.04 -1.22
C THR A 316 -3.36 1.50 0.01
N GLY A 317 -4.64 1.14 0.01
CA GLY A 317 -5.60 1.43 1.07
C GLY A 317 -5.50 0.48 2.28
N TRP A 318 -6.44 0.63 3.21
CA TRP A 318 -6.54 -0.24 4.39
C TRP A 318 -6.80 -1.70 3.98
N HIS A 319 -7.75 -1.91 3.08
CA HIS A 319 -8.20 -3.24 2.64
C HIS A 319 -7.15 -4.05 1.89
N THR A 320 -6.19 -3.38 1.25
CA THR A 320 -5.08 -4.04 0.54
C THR A 320 -3.94 -4.45 1.48
N LYS A 321 -3.90 -3.89 2.70
CA LYS A 321 -2.83 -4.11 3.70
C LYS A 321 -3.27 -4.90 4.92
N THR A 322 -4.55 -5.21 5.01
CA THR A 322 -5.14 -5.82 6.20
C THR A 322 -6.10 -6.92 5.77
N ILE A 323 -6.46 -7.76 6.73
CA ILE A 323 -7.42 -8.84 6.53
C ILE A 323 -8.88 -8.35 6.62
N GLY A 324 -9.12 -7.04 6.63
CA GLY A 324 -10.44 -6.48 6.92
C GLY A 324 -11.54 -6.93 5.94
N MET A 325 -11.21 -7.16 4.67
CA MET A 325 -12.17 -7.69 3.69
C MET A 325 -12.58 -9.15 3.97
N ALA A 326 -11.82 -9.87 4.79
CA ALA A 326 -12.14 -11.25 5.13
C ALA A 326 -13.12 -11.35 6.31
N LEU A 327 -13.14 -10.35 7.19
CA LEU A 327 -13.98 -10.27 8.39
C LEU A 327 -15.42 -9.89 8.01
N ASP A 328 -16.38 -10.21 8.88
CA ASP A 328 -17.76 -9.78 8.70
C ASP A 328 -17.95 -8.29 9.03
N GLU A 329 -19.10 -7.73 8.66
CA GLU A 329 -19.39 -6.30 8.87
C GLU A 329 -19.41 -5.92 10.35
N ARG A 330 -19.84 -6.83 11.22
CA ARG A 330 -19.94 -6.59 12.67
C ARG A 330 -18.54 -6.45 13.26
N ASP A 331 -17.69 -7.45 13.07
CA ASP A 331 -16.31 -7.47 13.53
C ASP A 331 -15.53 -6.27 12.98
N MET A 332 -15.75 -5.93 11.70
CA MET A 332 -15.13 -4.76 11.09
C MET A 332 -15.56 -3.45 11.75
N ASN A 333 -16.86 -3.30 12.06
CA ASN A 333 -17.35 -2.11 12.73
C ASN A 333 -16.84 -2.01 14.17
N ASP A 334 -16.81 -3.12 14.91
CA ASP A 334 -16.26 -3.17 16.27
C ASP A 334 -14.77 -2.80 16.28
N ILE A 335 -13.97 -3.32 15.34
CA ILE A 335 -12.54 -2.97 15.18
C ILE A 335 -12.38 -1.49 14.85
N ARG A 336 -13.24 -0.95 13.98
CA ARG A 336 -13.19 0.48 13.61
C ARG A 336 -13.49 1.38 14.80
N ASP A 337 -14.48 1.03 15.60
CA ASP A 337 -14.85 1.81 16.78
C ASP A 337 -13.79 1.73 17.88
N HIS A 338 -13.22 0.54 18.09
CA HIS A 338 -12.13 0.30 19.05
C HIS A 338 -10.88 1.12 18.75
N PHE A 339 -10.44 1.14 17.49
CA PHE A 339 -9.24 1.87 17.07
C PHE A 339 -9.51 3.29 16.55
N ASN A 340 -10.76 3.75 16.62
CA ASN A 340 -11.21 5.05 16.10
C ASN A 340 -10.80 5.28 14.63
N LEU A 341 -11.12 4.31 13.79
CA LEU A 341 -10.76 4.27 12.37
C LEU A 341 -11.89 4.83 11.51
N GLY A 342 -11.61 5.99 10.91
CA GLY A 342 -12.62 6.71 10.13
C GLY A 342 -13.60 7.45 11.03
N LYS A 343 -14.80 7.74 10.51
CA LYS A 343 -15.88 8.40 11.27
C LYS A 343 -16.82 7.31 11.81
N ARG A 344 -17.20 7.41 13.08
CA ARG A 344 -18.20 6.53 13.71
C ARG A 344 -19.55 6.63 13.01
N ASN A 345 -20.30 5.53 12.97
CA ASN A 345 -21.64 5.42 12.36
C ASN A 345 -21.69 5.83 10.88
N VAL A 346 -20.60 5.60 10.14
CA VAL A 346 -20.56 5.75 8.69
C VAL A 346 -20.08 4.44 8.13
N ASP A 347 -20.90 3.73 7.36
CA ASP A 347 -20.54 2.40 6.86
C ASP A 347 -19.34 2.46 5.92
N LEU A 348 -19.21 3.56 5.17
CA LEU A 348 -18.11 3.78 4.23
C LEU A 348 -16.74 3.85 4.90
N PHE A 349 -15.92 2.81 4.70
CA PHE A 349 -14.51 2.80 5.10
C PHE A 349 -13.63 1.90 4.22
N PRO A 350 -12.42 2.35 3.83
CA PRO A 350 -11.93 3.72 3.93
C PRO A 350 -12.60 4.62 2.89
N LYS A 351 -12.83 5.89 3.24
CA LYS A 351 -13.50 6.87 2.34
C LYS A 351 -12.60 7.54 1.30
N THR A 352 -11.28 7.40 1.46
CA THR A 352 -10.29 8.08 0.60
C THR A 352 -9.64 7.11 -0.37
N ARG A 353 -9.32 7.59 -1.56
CA ARG A 353 -8.45 6.89 -2.52
C ARG A 353 -7.35 7.84 -3.00
N LYS A 354 -6.20 7.30 -3.40
CA LYS A 354 -5.12 8.11 -3.99
C LYS A 354 -5.08 7.85 -5.48
N TRP A 355 -5.26 8.90 -6.26
CA TRP A 355 -5.25 8.84 -7.72
C TRP A 355 -4.08 9.65 -8.27
N ALA A 356 -3.41 9.10 -9.30
CA ALA A 356 -2.37 9.80 -10.04
C ALA A 356 -3.01 10.75 -11.05
N LYS A 357 -2.38 11.90 -11.28
CA LYS A 357 -2.76 12.86 -12.32
C LYS A 357 -2.34 12.30 -13.68
N THR A 358 -3.26 12.36 -14.64
CA THR A 358 -3.06 12.03 -16.05
C THR A 358 -3.33 13.28 -16.91
N ALA A 359 -3.04 13.21 -18.21
CA ALA A 359 -3.27 14.34 -19.12
C ALA A 359 -4.76 14.77 -19.17
N ASP A 360 -5.66 13.79 -19.03
CA ASP A 360 -7.11 13.93 -19.12
C ASP A 360 -7.82 13.96 -17.76
N GLY A 361 -7.09 13.88 -16.64
CA GLY A 361 -7.69 13.95 -15.31
C GLY A 361 -6.91 13.21 -14.23
N TYR A 362 -7.57 12.25 -13.58
CA TYR A 362 -7.01 11.46 -12.49
C TYR A 362 -7.42 10.00 -12.61
N ARG A 363 -6.52 9.06 -12.28
CA ARG A 363 -6.76 7.62 -12.35
C ARG A 363 -6.26 6.89 -11.10
N PRO A 364 -6.86 5.74 -10.73
CA PRO A 364 -6.29 4.85 -9.71
C PRO A 364 -4.83 4.51 -10.02
N MET A 365 -4.00 4.37 -8.98
CA MET A 365 -2.57 4.03 -9.12
C MET A 365 -2.19 2.92 -8.14
N GLY A 366 -1.06 2.25 -8.39
CA GLY A 366 -0.52 1.19 -7.54
C GLY A 366 -0.94 -0.23 -7.96
N TRP A 367 -1.80 -0.35 -8.96
CA TRP A 367 -2.25 -1.65 -9.47
C TRP A 367 -1.20 -2.32 -10.34
N ILE A 368 -1.00 -3.62 -10.11
CA ILE A 368 -0.15 -4.50 -10.92
C ILE A 368 -0.95 -5.72 -11.38
N LYS A 369 -0.62 -6.23 -12.58
CA LYS A 369 -1.05 -7.55 -13.07
C LYS A 369 0.04 -8.56 -12.78
N LEU A 370 -0.19 -9.50 -11.87
CA LEU A 370 0.76 -10.57 -11.54
C LEU A 370 0.57 -11.76 -12.49
N GLU A 371 1.63 -12.14 -13.20
CA GLU A 371 1.68 -13.40 -13.95
C GLU A 371 2.76 -14.31 -13.35
N VAL A 372 2.37 -15.54 -13.05
CA VAL A 372 3.23 -16.59 -12.51
C VAL A 372 3.36 -17.65 -13.62
N ILE A 373 4.58 -17.84 -14.13
CA ILE A 373 4.88 -18.74 -15.26
C ILE A 373 5.39 -20.07 -14.74
#